data_AF-A0A9D5AQF5-F1
#
_entry.id   AF-A0A9D5AQF5-F1
#
_cell.length_a   1.000
_cell.length_b   1.000
_cell.length_c   1.000
_cell.angle_alpha   90.00
_cell.angle_beta   90.00
_cell.angle_gamma   90.00
#
_symmetry.space_group_name_H-M   'P 1'
#
loop_
_entity.id
_entity.type
_entity.pdbx_description
1 polymer ?
#
loop_
_entity_poly.entity_id
_entity_poly.type
_entity_poly.pdbx_seq_one_letter_code
_entity_poly.pdbx_strand_id
1 'polypeptide(L)'
;MEGCNFLTAAVSTPANSLAHSLVLLWGPEAQGDLTRWCQLGGLWTFVALHGAFGLIGFMLRQFELARSVQLRPYNAIAFSGPIAVFVSVFLIYPLGQSGWFFAPSFGVAAIFRFILFFQGFHNWTLNPFHMMGVAGVLGAALLCAIHGATVENTLFEDGDGANTFRAFNPTQAEETYSM
;
A
#
# COMPACT_ATOMS: atom_id res chain seq x y z
N MET A 1 -13.57 6.13 21.23
CA MET A 1 -14.88 6.66 21.68
C MET A 1 -15.84 5.51 21.99
N GLU A 2 -15.99 4.53 21.11
CA GLU A 2 -16.97 3.43 21.26
C GLU A 2 -16.39 2.12 21.84
N GLY A 3 -15.18 2.13 22.39
CA GLY A 3 -14.56 0.95 23.01
C GLY A 3 -13.77 0.02 22.08
N CYS A 4 -13.60 0.38 20.80
CA CYS A 4 -12.66 -0.33 19.91
C CYS A 4 -11.20 -0.18 20.37
N ASN A 5 -10.38 -1.19 20.07
CA ASN A 5 -8.92 -1.13 20.19
C ASN A 5 -8.28 -0.88 18.81
N PHE A 6 -6.94 -0.83 18.76
CA PHE A 6 -6.17 -0.62 17.52
C PHE A 6 -6.53 -1.62 16.41
N LEU A 7 -6.79 -2.89 16.75
CA LEU A 7 -7.10 -3.92 15.78
C LEU A 7 -8.54 -3.80 15.23
N THR A 8 -9.46 -3.30 16.05
CA THR A 8 -10.89 -3.30 15.70
C THR A 8 -11.41 -1.95 15.22
N ALA A 9 -10.68 -0.85 15.44
CA ALA A 9 -11.05 0.45 14.92
C ALA A 9 -10.95 0.49 13.39
N ALA A 10 -11.92 1.14 12.74
CA ALA A 10 -11.91 1.31 11.29
C ALA A 10 -12.62 2.60 10.86
N VAL A 11 -12.23 3.15 9.72
CA VAL A 11 -13.09 4.04 8.92
C VAL A 11 -13.86 3.17 7.94
N SER A 12 -15.12 2.91 8.26
CA SER A 12 -15.99 2.01 7.49
C SER A 12 -16.57 2.65 6.24
N THR A 13 -16.83 1.80 5.24
CA THR A 13 -17.44 2.19 3.96
C THR A 13 -18.84 2.81 4.14
N PRO A 14 -19.28 3.69 3.23
CA PRO A 14 -20.65 4.20 3.22
C PRO A 14 -21.68 3.08 3.07
N ALA A 15 -22.90 3.32 3.52
CA ALA A 15 -24.00 2.37 3.36
C ALA A 15 -24.26 2.03 1.87
N ASN A 16 -24.68 0.80 1.57
CA ASN A 16 -24.89 0.35 0.18
C ASN A 16 -25.94 1.17 -0.59
N SER A 17 -26.89 1.81 0.11
CA SER A 17 -27.87 2.71 -0.50
C SER A 17 -27.26 3.97 -1.12
N LEU A 18 -26.02 4.32 -0.76
CA LEU A 18 -25.28 5.43 -1.35
C LEU A 18 -24.53 5.03 -2.63
N ALA A 19 -24.58 3.75 -3.02
CA ALA A 19 -23.93 3.20 -4.20
C ALA A 19 -22.48 3.73 -4.34
N HIS A 20 -22.20 4.44 -5.42
CA HIS A 20 -20.90 5.03 -5.72
C HIS A 20 -20.86 6.55 -5.57
N SER A 21 -21.77 7.15 -4.78
CA SER A 21 -21.73 8.58 -4.49
C SER A 21 -20.34 8.98 -3.99
N LEU A 22 -19.83 10.13 -4.44
CA LEU A 22 -18.57 10.68 -3.92
C LEU A 22 -18.69 11.08 -2.44
N VAL A 23 -19.92 11.20 -1.92
CA VAL A 23 -20.25 11.63 -0.56
C VAL A 23 -19.43 12.88 -0.22
N LEU A 24 -19.52 13.91 -1.07
CA LEU A 24 -18.81 15.17 -0.82
C LEU A 24 -19.47 15.86 0.37
N LEU A 25 -18.69 16.56 1.20
CA LEU A 25 -19.24 17.29 2.35
C LEU A 25 -20.30 18.30 1.92
N TRP A 26 -20.06 19.00 0.82
CA TRP A 26 -21.00 19.93 0.18
C TRP A 26 -21.97 19.24 -0.81
N GLY A 27 -21.99 17.91 -0.86
CA GLY A 27 -22.87 17.13 -1.73
C GLY A 27 -24.31 17.07 -1.22
N PRO A 28 -25.25 16.55 -2.03
CA PRO A 28 -26.68 16.51 -1.69
C PRO A 28 -26.99 15.61 -0.49
N GLU A 29 -26.13 14.65 -0.15
CA GLU A 29 -26.33 13.72 0.95
C GLU A 29 -26.05 14.36 2.32
N ALA A 30 -25.03 15.21 2.40
CA ALA A 30 -24.55 15.82 3.64
C ALA A 30 -24.87 17.31 3.78
N GLN A 31 -25.03 18.04 2.65
CA GLN A 31 -25.47 19.44 2.62
C GLN A 31 -24.64 20.38 3.51
N GLY A 32 -23.34 20.11 3.66
CA GLY A 32 -22.43 20.89 4.50
C GLY A 32 -22.43 20.50 5.98
N ASP A 33 -23.31 19.61 6.43
CA ASP A 33 -23.33 19.12 7.81
C ASP A 33 -22.24 18.05 8.02
N LEU A 34 -21.18 18.44 8.73
CA LEU A 34 -20.02 17.59 9.03
C LEU A 34 -20.40 16.36 9.88
N THR A 35 -21.31 16.51 10.85
CA THR A 35 -21.70 15.39 11.71
C THR A 35 -22.46 14.37 10.89
N ARG A 36 -23.40 14.83 10.07
CA ARG A 36 -24.16 13.97 9.17
C ARG A 36 -23.24 13.29 8.16
N TRP A 37 -22.29 14.02 7.59
CA TRP A 37 -21.31 13.49 6.65
C TRP A 37 -20.48 12.34 7.25
N CYS A 38 -19.99 12.50 8.48
CA CYS A 38 -19.31 11.43 9.21
C CYS A 38 -20.21 10.21 9.42
N GLN A 39 -21.47 10.41 9.81
CA GLN A 39 -22.45 9.34 10.00
C GLN A 39 -22.80 8.59 8.69
N LEU A 40 -22.73 9.26 7.55
CA LEU A 40 -22.97 8.68 6.22
C LEU A 40 -21.77 7.91 5.66
N GLY A 41 -20.64 7.88 6.38
CA GLY A 41 -19.40 7.24 5.91
C GLY A 41 -18.58 8.11 4.97
N GLY A 42 -18.82 9.43 4.93
CA GLY A 42 -18.08 10.36 4.06
C GLY A 42 -16.57 10.37 4.29
N LEU A 43 -16.12 10.06 5.51
CA LEU A 43 -14.70 9.89 5.82
C LEU A 43 -14.03 8.79 4.97
N TRP A 44 -14.77 7.76 4.56
CA TRP A 44 -14.20 6.70 3.73
C TRP A 44 -13.86 7.19 2.33
N THR A 45 -14.79 7.87 1.65
CA THR A 45 -14.52 8.44 0.32
C THR A 45 -13.47 9.54 0.41
N PHE A 46 -13.47 10.33 1.48
CA PHE A 46 -12.43 11.32 1.74
C PHE A 46 -11.03 10.69 1.79
N VAL A 47 -10.84 9.65 2.61
CA VAL A 47 -9.55 8.96 2.73
C VAL A 47 -9.18 8.25 1.43
N ALA A 48 -10.11 7.56 0.77
CA ALA A 48 -9.84 6.85 -0.47
C ALA A 48 -9.40 7.81 -1.60
N LEU A 49 -10.12 8.91 -1.79
CA LEU A 49 -9.83 9.87 -2.87
C LEU A 49 -8.58 10.70 -2.58
N HIS A 50 -8.44 11.27 -1.38
CA HIS A 50 -7.21 12.01 -1.02
C HIS A 50 -6.00 11.07 -0.99
N GLY A 51 -6.18 9.82 -0.55
CA GLY A 51 -5.16 8.78 -0.63
C GLY A 51 -4.71 8.51 -2.07
N ALA A 52 -5.65 8.37 -3.01
CA ALA A 52 -5.34 8.19 -4.43
C ALA A 52 -4.51 9.36 -4.99
N PHE A 53 -4.93 10.61 -4.74
CA PHE A 53 -4.17 11.80 -5.17
C PHE A 53 -2.82 11.92 -4.45
N GLY A 54 -2.75 11.53 -3.18
CA GLY A 54 -1.51 11.46 -2.42
C GLY A 54 -0.50 10.48 -3.01
N LEU A 55 -0.96 9.30 -3.46
CA LEU A 55 -0.13 8.32 -4.16
C LEU A 55 0.39 8.86 -5.50
N ILE A 56 -0.45 9.56 -6.27
CA ILE A 56 -0.03 10.24 -7.50
C ILE A 56 1.05 11.28 -7.17
N GLY A 57 0.80 12.15 -6.19
CA GLY A 57 1.76 13.15 -5.74
C GLY A 57 3.09 12.54 -5.26
N PHE A 58 3.04 11.41 -4.57
CA PHE A 58 4.24 10.70 -4.12
C PHE A 58 5.06 10.14 -5.29
N MET A 59 4.41 9.53 -6.29
CA MET A 59 5.11 9.04 -7.49
C MET A 59 5.70 10.20 -8.31
N LEU A 60 4.97 11.31 -8.45
CA LEU A 60 5.47 12.53 -9.09
C LEU A 60 6.68 13.09 -8.34
N ARG A 61 6.65 13.10 -7.01
CA ARG A 61 7.79 13.49 -6.17
C ARG A 61 9.00 12.58 -6.40
N GLN A 62 8.81 11.27 -6.54
CA GLN A 62 9.91 10.36 -6.85
C GLN A 62 10.54 10.67 -8.22
N PHE A 63 9.73 11.01 -9.24
CA PHE A 63 10.24 11.45 -10.54
C PHE A 63 10.98 12.79 -10.45
N GLU A 64 10.43 13.77 -9.74
CA GLU A 64 11.03 15.08 -9.53
C GLU A 64 12.39 14.96 -8.85
N LEU A 65 12.47 14.19 -7.76
CA LEU A 65 13.71 13.94 -7.04
C LEU A 65 14.72 13.23 -7.93
N ALA A 66 14.34 12.14 -8.60
CA ALA A 66 15.23 11.42 -9.51
C ALA A 66 15.79 12.34 -10.61
N ARG A 67 14.97 13.23 -11.17
CA ARG A 67 15.42 14.25 -12.13
C ARG A 67 16.39 15.25 -11.50
N SER A 68 16.08 15.76 -10.31
CA SER A 68 16.89 16.77 -9.62
C SER A 68 18.30 16.28 -9.25
N VAL A 69 18.43 14.99 -8.91
CA VAL A 69 19.71 14.34 -8.60
C VAL A 69 20.28 13.53 -9.78
N GLN A 70 19.71 13.67 -10.97
CA GLN A 70 20.16 13.03 -12.21
C GLN A 70 20.25 11.49 -12.15
N LEU A 71 19.38 10.86 -11.37
CA LEU A 71 19.24 9.40 -11.29
C LEU A 71 18.14 8.89 -12.24
N ARG A 72 18.27 7.63 -12.65
CA ARG A 72 17.21 6.92 -13.40
C ARG A 72 16.00 6.69 -12.48
N PRO A 73 14.76 6.91 -12.93
CA PRO A 73 13.58 6.96 -12.06
C PRO A 73 12.98 5.59 -11.70
N TYR A 74 13.81 4.56 -11.47
CA TYR A 74 13.29 3.20 -11.20
C TYR A 74 12.47 3.09 -9.92
N ASN A 75 12.76 3.91 -8.91
CA ASN A 75 11.94 3.94 -7.69
C ASN A 75 10.49 4.37 -7.98
N ALA A 76 10.31 5.37 -8.85
CA ALA A 76 8.99 5.81 -9.28
C ALA A 76 8.28 4.71 -10.10
N ILE A 77 9.00 4.05 -11.01
CA ILE A 77 8.47 2.93 -11.80
C ILE A 77 8.05 1.77 -10.89
N ALA A 78 8.87 1.39 -9.91
CA ALA A 78 8.53 0.35 -8.94
C ALA A 78 7.30 0.72 -8.09
N PHE A 79 7.12 2.00 -7.77
CA PHE A 79 5.97 2.50 -7.02
C PHE A 79 4.63 2.40 -7.79
N SER A 80 4.65 2.12 -9.09
CA SER A 80 3.44 1.78 -9.84
C SER A 80 2.73 0.52 -9.30
N GLY A 81 3.46 -0.42 -8.68
CA GLY A 81 2.88 -1.61 -8.04
C GLY A 81 1.90 -1.25 -6.91
N PRO A 82 2.35 -0.50 -5.87
CA PRO A 82 1.46 0.05 -4.84
C PRO A 82 0.25 0.82 -5.38
N ILE A 83 0.43 1.66 -6.41
CA ILE A 83 -0.68 2.41 -7.02
C ILE A 83 -1.68 1.44 -7.66
N ALA A 84 -1.22 0.46 -8.44
CA ALA A 84 -2.07 -0.52 -9.09
C ALA A 84 -2.90 -1.31 -8.07
N VAL A 85 -2.31 -1.71 -6.95
CA VAL A 85 -3.03 -2.38 -5.85
C VAL A 85 -4.08 -1.45 -5.23
N PHE A 86 -3.71 -0.22 -4.88
CA PHE A 86 -4.66 0.72 -4.27
C PHE A 86 -5.85 1.01 -5.19
N VAL A 87 -5.58 1.37 -6.45
CA VAL A 87 -6.61 1.69 -7.44
C VAL A 87 -7.49 0.48 -7.75
N SER A 88 -6.90 -0.71 -7.93
CA SER A 88 -7.69 -1.91 -8.23
C SER A 88 -8.60 -2.32 -7.06
N VAL A 89 -8.11 -2.28 -5.83
CA VAL A 89 -8.84 -2.79 -4.65
C VAL A 89 -9.79 -1.77 -4.05
N PHE A 90 -9.40 -0.50 -3.94
CA PHE A 90 -10.20 0.53 -3.27
C PHE A 90 -11.10 1.33 -4.23
N LEU A 91 -10.84 1.31 -5.54
CA LEU A 91 -11.64 2.04 -6.52
C LEU A 91 -12.30 1.11 -7.53
N ILE A 92 -11.54 0.35 -8.32
CA ILE A 92 -12.09 -0.47 -9.42
C ILE A 92 -12.98 -1.59 -8.89
N TYR A 93 -12.53 -2.33 -7.88
CA TYR A 93 -13.31 -3.43 -7.30
C TYR A 93 -14.70 -2.97 -6.84
N PRO A 94 -14.85 -1.98 -5.93
CA PRO A 94 -16.18 -1.53 -5.53
C PRO A 94 -16.98 -0.84 -6.64
N LEU A 95 -16.34 -0.18 -7.61
CA LEU A 95 -17.02 0.33 -8.82
C LEU A 95 -17.63 -0.80 -9.66
N GLY A 96 -17.00 -1.99 -9.68
CA GLY A 96 -17.56 -3.20 -10.29
C GLY A 96 -18.60 -3.93 -9.42
N GLN A 97 -18.78 -3.52 -8.16
CA GLN A 97 -19.84 -3.99 -7.26
C GLN A 97 -20.99 -2.98 -7.20
N SER A 98 -22.00 -3.21 -6.36
CA SER A 98 -23.16 -2.33 -6.22
C SER A 98 -22.90 -1.01 -5.48
N GLY A 99 -21.74 -0.84 -4.85
CA GLY A 99 -21.38 0.40 -4.17
C GLY A 99 -20.08 0.34 -3.38
N TRP A 100 -19.67 1.48 -2.83
CA TRP A 100 -18.50 1.59 -1.95
C TRP A 100 -18.57 0.68 -0.73
N PHE A 101 -19.77 0.30 -0.30
CA PHE A 101 -20.00 -0.61 0.81
C PHE A 101 -19.14 -1.90 0.75
N PHE A 102 -18.92 -2.42 -0.47
CA PHE A 102 -18.15 -3.64 -0.69
C PHE A 102 -16.63 -3.43 -0.76
N ALA A 103 -16.16 -2.17 -0.78
CA ALA A 103 -14.74 -1.89 -0.68
C ALA A 103 -14.17 -2.33 0.68
N PRO A 104 -12.85 -2.49 0.82
CA PRO A 104 -12.26 -2.65 2.14
C PRO A 104 -12.46 -1.37 2.97
N SER A 105 -12.90 -1.53 4.21
CA SER A 105 -12.86 -0.44 5.20
C SER A 105 -11.42 -0.27 5.72
N PHE A 106 -11.05 0.96 6.10
CA PHE A 106 -9.70 1.26 6.58
C PHE A 106 -9.56 0.88 8.06
N GLY A 107 -9.23 -0.38 8.34
CA GLY A 107 -8.97 -0.89 9.69
C GLY A 107 -8.46 -2.33 9.67
N VAL A 108 -7.68 -2.75 10.69
CA VAL A 108 -6.96 -4.04 10.67
C VAL A 108 -7.93 -5.23 10.56
N ALA A 109 -8.86 -5.36 11.51
CA ALA A 109 -9.86 -6.43 11.48
C ALA A 109 -10.80 -6.33 10.27
N ALA A 110 -11.04 -5.11 9.76
CA ALA A 110 -11.88 -4.91 8.60
C ALA A 110 -11.23 -5.40 7.29
N ILE A 111 -9.90 -5.29 7.16
CA ILE A 111 -9.15 -5.93 6.08
C ILE A 111 -9.19 -7.45 6.21
N PHE A 112 -9.07 -8.02 7.41
CA PHE A 112 -9.24 -9.47 7.59
C PHE A 112 -10.62 -9.96 7.15
N ARG A 113 -11.68 -9.21 7.52
CA ARG A 113 -13.04 -9.49 7.05
C ARG A 113 -13.12 -9.43 5.52
N PHE A 114 -12.46 -8.48 4.87
CA PHE A 114 -12.40 -8.39 3.41
C PHE A 114 -11.71 -9.59 2.76
N ILE A 115 -10.60 -10.08 3.32
CA ILE A 115 -9.90 -11.28 2.83
C ILE A 115 -10.80 -12.51 2.92
N LEU A 116 -11.48 -12.71 4.06
CA LEU A 116 -12.40 -13.83 4.25
C LEU A 116 -13.63 -13.73 3.34
N PHE A 117 -14.13 -12.51 3.11
CA PHE A 117 -15.18 -12.25 2.12
C PHE A 117 -14.72 -12.64 0.71
N PHE A 118 -13.50 -12.25 0.31
CA PHE A 118 -12.94 -12.64 -0.98
C PHE A 118 -12.78 -14.15 -1.12
N GLN A 119 -12.35 -14.84 -0.08
CA GLN A 119 -12.31 -16.29 -0.11
C GLN A 119 -13.70 -16.91 -0.24
N GLY A 120 -14.66 -16.51 0.60
CA GLY A 120 -16.00 -17.10 0.65
C GLY A 120 -16.85 -16.83 -0.60
N PHE A 121 -16.70 -15.65 -1.21
CA PHE A 121 -17.54 -15.23 -2.34
C PHE A 121 -16.84 -15.29 -3.70
N HIS A 122 -15.51 -15.26 -3.74
CA HIS A 122 -14.75 -15.23 -5.00
C HIS A 122 -13.79 -16.41 -5.17
N ASN A 123 -13.68 -17.29 -4.17
CA ASN A 123 -12.69 -18.38 -4.12
C ASN A 123 -11.28 -17.88 -4.51
N TRP A 124 -10.90 -16.73 -3.97
CA TRP A 124 -9.81 -15.91 -4.51
C TRP A 124 -8.45 -16.61 -4.50
N THR A 125 -8.23 -17.54 -3.57
CA THR A 125 -7.01 -18.37 -3.54
C THR A 125 -6.83 -19.24 -4.78
N LEU A 126 -7.91 -19.58 -5.50
CA LEU A 126 -7.87 -20.33 -6.75
C LEU A 126 -7.58 -19.44 -7.98
N ASN A 127 -7.53 -18.12 -7.82
CA ASN A 127 -7.26 -17.22 -8.94
C ASN A 127 -5.76 -17.21 -9.29
N PRO A 128 -5.36 -17.49 -10.55
CA PRO A 128 -3.95 -17.53 -10.93
C PRO A 128 -3.26 -16.16 -10.86
N PHE A 129 -3.99 -15.05 -11.02
CA PHE A 129 -3.42 -13.71 -10.80
C PHE A 129 -3.09 -13.47 -9.33
N HIS A 130 -3.92 -13.96 -8.41
CA HIS A 130 -3.61 -13.93 -6.99
C HIS A 130 -2.38 -14.80 -6.68
N MET A 131 -2.30 -16.01 -7.24
CA MET A 131 -1.13 -16.88 -7.07
C MET A 131 0.16 -16.23 -7.59
N MET A 132 0.13 -15.55 -8.74
CA MET A 132 1.27 -14.77 -9.23
C MET A 132 1.66 -13.63 -8.28
N GLY A 133 0.67 -12.93 -7.71
CA GLY A 133 0.92 -11.92 -6.67
C GLY A 133 1.60 -12.50 -5.43
N VAL A 134 1.11 -13.66 -4.94
CA VAL A 134 1.72 -14.38 -3.81
C VAL A 134 3.16 -14.78 -4.12
N ALA A 135 3.41 -15.35 -5.30
CA ALA A 135 4.76 -15.72 -5.75
C ALA A 135 5.67 -14.49 -5.84
N GLY A 136 5.17 -13.35 -6.33
CA GLY A 136 5.91 -12.10 -6.38
C GLY A 136 6.29 -11.56 -5.01
N VAL A 137 5.36 -11.54 -4.05
CA VAL A 137 5.61 -11.04 -2.69
C VAL A 137 6.56 -11.96 -1.93
N LEU A 138 6.30 -13.27 -1.92
CA LEU A 138 7.17 -14.23 -1.23
C LEU A 138 8.53 -14.36 -1.91
N GLY A 139 8.57 -14.32 -3.25
CA GLY A 139 9.80 -14.29 -4.03
C GLY A 139 10.64 -13.04 -3.76
N ALA A 140 10.01 -11.86 -3.66
CA ALA A 140 10.72 -10.64 -3.29
C ALA A 140 11.26 -10.68 -1.86
N ALA A 141 10.49 -11.22 -0.89
CA ALA A 141 10.97 -11.43 0.47
C ALA A 141 12.15 -12.41 0.53
N LEU A 142 12.09 -13.50 -0.25
CA LEU A 142 13.18 -14.45 -0.40
C LEU A 142 14.43 -13.79 -1.00
N LEU A 143 14.27 -13.05 -2.11
CA LEU A 143 15.37 -12.34 -2.76
C LEU A 143 15.99 -11.28 -1.83
N CYS A 144 15.18 -10.57 -1.06
CA CYS A 144 15.67 -9.61 -0.07
C CYS A 144 16.50 -10.30 1.01
N ALA A 145 16.01 -11.41 1.58
CA ALA A 145 16.70 -12.16 2.61
C ALA A 145 18.00 -12.79 2.10
N ILE A 146 17.95 -13.48 0.94
CA ILE A 146 19.12 -14.17 0.40
C ILE A 146 20.18 -13.18 -0.07
N HIS A 147 19.80 -12.06 -0.71
CA HIS A 147 20.77 -11.05 -1.14
C HIS A 147 21.48 -10.42 0.07
N GLY A 148 20.72 -9.99 1.08
CA GLY A 148 21.30 -9.41 2.29
C GLY A 148 22.22 -10.39 3.02
N ALA A 149 21.79 -11.65 3.18
CA ALA A 149 22.61 -12.67 3.81
C ALA A 149 23.87 -13.00 3.00
N THR A 150 23.78 -13.12 1.68
CA THR A 150 24.94 -13.38 0.83
C THR A 150 25.96 -12.26 0.93
N VAL A 151 25.55 -11.00 0.81
CA VAL A 151 26.45 -9.84 0.92
C VAL A 151 27.20 -9.86 2.25
N GLU A 152 26.49 -10.01 3.37
CA GLU A 152 27.09 -10.02 4.71
C GLU A 152 28.03 -11.21 4.96
N ASN A 153 27.89 -12.30 4.20
CA ASN A 153 28.72 -13.50 4.33
C ASN A 153 29.83 -13.61 3.27
N THR A 154 29.93 -12.65 2.35
CA THR A 154 31.01 -12.58 1.36
C THR A 154 31.76 -11.24 1.38
N LEU A 155 31.64 -10.49 2.48
CA LEU A 155 32.39 -9.25 2.71
C LEU A 155 33.90 -9.50 2.62
N PHE A 156 34.63 -8.53 2.07
CA PHE A 156 36.08 -8.45 2.22
C PHE A 156 36.45 -8.01 3.66
N GLU A 157 37.64 -8.39 4.11
CA GLU A 157 38.18 -7.94 5.39
C GLU A 157 38.85 -6.56 5.23
N ASP A 158 38.06 -5.50 5.28
CA ASP A 158 38.51 -4.12 5.05
C ASP A 158 38.84 -3.33 6.35
N GLY A 159 38.93 -4.02 7.49
CA GLY A 159 39.34 -3.42 8.77
C GLY A 159 39.50 -4.43 9.92
N ASP A 160 40.23 -4.04 10.98
CA ASP A 160 40.65 -4.94 12.07
C ASP A 160 39.55 -5.26 13.12
N GLY A 161 38.34 -4.71 12.94
CA GLY A 161 37.26 -4.81 13.91
C GLY A 161 36.45 -6.10 13.74
N ALA A 162 36.20 -6.83 14.83
CA ALA A 162 35.27 -7.97 14.81
C ALA A 162 33.81 -7.58 14.44
N ASN A 163 33.46 -6.30 14.55
CA ASN A 163 32.24 -5.73 13.99
C ASN A 163 32.60 -5.03 12.68
N THR A 164 32.11 -5.59 11.57
CA THR A 164 32.50 -5.23 10.20
C THR A 164 31.85 -3.96 9.67
N PHE A 165 30.79 -3.43 10.30
CA PHE A 165 30.05 -2.27 9.77
C PHE A 165 30.89 -0.99 9.64
N ARG A 166 31.97 -0.86 10.42
CA ARG A 166 32.87 0.31 10.34
C ARG A 166 33.90 0.21 9.21
N ALA A 167 34.04 -0.96 8.58
CA ALA A 167 34.99 -1.20 7.50
C ALA A 167 34.46 -0.75 6.12
N PHE A 168 33.27 -0.15 6.06
CA PHE A 168 32.69 0.39 4.83
C PHE A 168 32.77 1.93 4.79
N ASN A 169 33.13 2.47 3.63
CA ASN A 169 33.09 3.91 3.35
C ASN A 169 32.14 4.20 2.17
N PRO A 170 31.11 5.06 2.32
CA PRO A 170 30.20 5.43 1.23
C PRO A 170 30.86 6.00 -0.03
N THR A 171 32.12 6.46 0.03
CA THR A 171 32.86 7.00 -1.12
C THR A 171 33.97 6.07 -1.63
N GLN A 172 34.07 4.82 -1.15
CA GLN A 172 35.05 3.86 -1.68
C GLN A 172 34.72 3.46 -3.12
N ALA A 173 35.73 3.10 -3.91
CA ALA A 173 35.54 2.71 -5.31
C ALA A 173 35.31 1.20 -5.45
N GLU A 174 35.88 0.42 -4.52
CA GLU A 174 35.88 -1.03 -4.47
C GLU A 174 34.52 -1.58 -4.01
N GLU A 175 34.10 -2.70 -4.58
CA GLU A 175 32.97 -3.46 -4.05
C GLU A 175 33.30 -4.00 -2.66
N THR A 176 32.33 -3.99 -1.75
CA THR A 176 32.55 -4.38 -0.35
C THR A 176 32.47 -5.90 -0.12
N TYR A 177 32.04 -6.67 -1.14
CA TYR A 177 31.84 -8.11 -1.08
C TYR A 177 32.27 -8.77 -2.39
N SER A 178 32.68 -10.03 -2.34
CA SER A 178 32.99 -10.82 -3.53
C SER A 178 31.69 -11.28 -4.21
N MET A 179 31.47 -10.82 -5.45
CA MET A 179 30.40 -11.33 -6.33
C MET A 179 30.66 -12.76 -6.81
#